data_AF-A0A523BDG5-F1
#
_entry.id   AF-A0A523BDG5-F1
#
_cell.length_a   1.000
_cell.length_b   1.000
_cell.length_c   1.000
_cell.angle_alpha   90.00
_cell.angle_beta   90.00
_cell.angle_gamma   90.00
#
_symmetry.space_group_name_H-M   'P 1'
#
loop_
_entity.id
_entity.type
_entity.pdbx_description
1 polymer ?
#
loop_
_entity_poly.entity_id
_entity_poly.type
_entity_poly.pdbx_seq_one_letter_code
_entity_poly.pdbx_strand_id
1 'polypeptide(L)'
;MYKKIEELNPASRGVDLLVKVIEISPSKEVTTKDGKTHNVAEVLVGDETGCVLLSLWDESIEKVKVGQTLSIKNGYVSLFRGSIRLNIGRYGSMELASEDLQYVNKENNISNRSYNQKIPEFRPLFRNDYSRKRRRR
;
A
#
# COMPACT_ATOMS: atom_id res chain seq x y z
N MET A 1 16.57 10.63 -2.87
CA MET A 1 16.83 9.74 -4.02
C MET A 1 15.59 8.89 -4.19
N TYR A 2 15.03 8.81 -5.39
CA TYR A 2 13.80 8.03 -5.62
C TYR A 2 14.12 6.54 -5.66
N LYS A 3 13.27 5.75 -4.99
CA LYS A 3 13.27 4.30 -5.07
C LYS A 3 12.51 3.85 -6.32
N LYS A 4 12.78 2.63 -6.79
CA LYS A 4 12.05 2.01 -7.91
C LYS A 4 10.89 1.15 -7.44
N ILE A 5 9.86 1.03 -8.26
CA ILE A 5 8.66 0.25 -7.93
C ILE A 5 8.99 -1.23 -7.76
N GLU A 6 9.87 -1.80 -8.59
CA GLU A 6 10.21 -3.23 -8.50
C GLU A 6 10.82 -3.64 -7.15
N GLU A 7 11.48 -2.71 -6.46
CA GLU A 7 12.13 -2.90 -5.18
C GLU A 7 11.18 -2.74 -3.97
N LEU A 8 9.91 -2.40 -4.22
CA LEU A 8 8.92 -2.28 -3.17
C LEU A 8 8.56 -3.66 -2.62
N ASN A 9 8.54 -3.74 -1.30
CA ASN A 9 8.14 -4.92 -0.56
C ASN A 9 7.12 -4.55 0.53
N PRO A 10 6.41 -5.52 1.13
CA PRO A 10 5.41 -5.24 2.15
C PRO A 10 5.94 -4.53 3.41
N ALA A 11 7.25 -4.52 3.63
CA ALA A 11 7.89 -3.84 4.76
C ALA A 11 8.37 -2.42 4.41
N SER A 12 8.25 -1.99 3.15
CA SER A 12 8.77 -0.71 2.67
C SER A 12 7.97 0.45 3.25
N ARG A 13 8.68 1.37 3.91
CA ARG A 13 8.14 2.60 4.52
C ARG A 13 9.11 3.74 4.27
N GLY A 14 8.60 4.97 4.25
CA GLY A 14 9.42 6.16 4.01
C GLY A 14 10.08 6.14 2.62
N VAL A 15 9.36 5.65 1.62
CA VAL A 15 9.86 5.58 0.25
C VAL A 15 9.48 6.83 -0.51
N ASP A 16 10.45 7.41 -1.20
CA ASP A 16 10.22 8.48 -2.16
C ASP A 16 10.17 7.85 -3.55
N LEU A 17 9.14 8.14 -4.34
CA LEU A 17 8.90 7.54 -5.65
C LEU A 17 8.57 8.63 -6.67
N LEU A 18 9.04 8.45 -7.90
CA LEU A 18 8.61 9.22 -9.05
C LEU A 18 7.80 8.29 -9.95
N VAL A 19 6.52 8.59 -10.15
CA VAL A 19 5.58 7.66 -10.81
C VAL A 19 4.62 8.40 -11.74
N LYS A 20 4.19 7.74 -12.81
CA LYS A 20 3.20 8.26 -13.75
C LYS A 20 1.85 7.58 -13.56
N VAL A 21 0.79 8.37 -13.63
CA VAL A 21 -0.59 7.91 -13.51
C VAL A 21 -1.01 7.25 -14.81
N ILE A 22 -1.39 5.98 -14.73
CA ILE A 22 -1.82 5.18 -15.87
C ILE A 22 -3.34 5.12 -15.94
N GLU A 23 -3.99 4.89 -14.80
CA GLU A 23 -5.44 4.69 -14.72
C GLU A 23 -5.95 5.09 -13.33
N ILE A 24 -7.16 5.64 -13.27
CA ILE A 24 -7.85 5.98 -12.03
C ILE A 24 -9.13 5.15 -11.97
N SER A 25 -9.24 4.27 -10.97
CA SER A 25 -10.45 3.50 -10.73
C SER A 25 -11.56 4.37 -10.13
N PRO A 26 -12.85 4.02 -10.30
CA PRO A 26 -13.94 4.73 -9.65
C PRO A 26 -13.78 4.72 -8.13
N SER A 27 -14.07 5.86 -7.50
CA SER A 27 -14.06 5.99 -6.06
C SER A 27 -15.14 5.12 -5.41
N LYS A 28 -14.84 4.62 -4.22
CA LYS A 28 -15.73 3.82 -3.39
C LYS A 28 -15.86 4.48 -2.02
N GLU A 29 -17.08 4.52 -1.51
CA GLU A 29 -17.33 5.00 -0.16
C GLU A 29 -16.96 3.90 0.85
N VAL A 30 -16.17 4.27 1.86
CA VAL A 30 -15.72 3.40 2.93
C VAL A 30 -16.05 4.07 4.26
N THR A 31 -16.80 3.36 5.10
CA THR A 31 -17.04 3.78 6.49
C THR A 31 -15.87 3.35 7.36
N THR A 32 -15.24 4.31 8.01
CA THR A 32 -14.17 4.06 8.99
C THR A 32 -14.75 3.59 10.32
N LYS A 33 -13.89 3.03 11.19
CA LYS A 33 -14.29 2.59 12.54
C LYS A 33 -14.89 3.71 13.39
N ASP A 34 -14.51 4.95 13.09
CA ASP A 34 -14.99 6.16 13.77
C ASP A 34 -16.37 6.63 13.25
N GLY A 35 -17.00 5.86 12.36
CA GLY A 35 -18.32 6.15 11.80
C GLY A 35 -18.33 7.19 10.68
N LYS A 36 -17.16 7.75 10.32
CA LYS A 36 -17.04 8.71 9.22
C LYS A 36 -16.95 7.99 7.87
N THR A 37 -17.66 8.52 6.89
CA THR A 37 -17.59 8.09 5.49
C THR A 37 -16.46 8.82 4.78
N HIS A 38 -15.66 8.05 4.04
CA HIS A 38 -14.54 8.55 3.24
C HIS A 38 -14.60 7.94 1.85
N ASN A 39 -14.14 8.69 0.86
CA ASN A 39 -14.02 8.19 -0.51
C ASN A 39 -12.60 7.66 -0.73
N VAL A 40 -12.49 6.46 -1.29
CA VAL A 40 -11.22 5.84 -1.64
C VAL A 40 -11.20 5.45 -3.10
N ALA A 41 -10.18 5.87 -3.84
CA ALA A 41 -9.93 5.44 -5.20
C ALA A 41 -8.60 4.69 -5.31
N GLU A 42 -8.57 3.64 -6.12
CA GLU A 42 -7.34 2.95 -6.49
C GLU A 42 -6.82 3.54 -7.81
N VAL A 43 -5.59 4.03 -7.79
CA VAL A 43 -4.93 4.63 -8.94
C VAL A 43 -3.77 3.75 -9.35
N LEU A 44 -3.76 3.28 -10.58
CA LEU A 44 -2.62 2.56 -11.12
C LEU A 44 -1.53 3.57 -11.50
N VAL A 45 -0.41 3.51 -10.78
CA VAL A 45 0.78 4.32 -11.04
C VAL A 45 1.95 3.43 -11.41
N GLY A 46 2.89 3.94 -12.20
CA GLY A 46 4.06 3.15 -12.59
C GLY A 46 5.27 3.97 -12.98
N ASP A 47 6.40 3.29 -13.02
CA ASP A 47 7.70 3.78 -13.49
C ASP A 47 8.23 2.79 -14.55
N GLU A 48 9.47 2.98 -14.99
CA GLU A 48 10.08 2.09 -15.99
C GLU A 48 10.28 0.65 -15.48
N THR A 49 10.25 0.42 -14.17
CA THR A 49 10.51 -0.88 -13.54
C THR A 49 9.24 -1.68 -13.29
N GLY A 50 8.10 -1.02 -13.09
CA GLY A 50 6.81 -1.67 -12.91
C GLY A 50 5.66 -0.74 -12.56
N CYS A 51 4.54 -1.32 -12.14
CA CYS A 51 3.37 -0.56 -11.70
C CYS A 51 2.79 -1.06 -10.38
N VAL A 52 2.18 -0.15 -9.63
CA VAL A 52 1.58 -0.39 -8.32
C VAL A 52 0.26 0.38 -8.19
N LEU A 53 -0.67 -0.18 -7.42
CA LEU A 53 -1.91 0.49 -7.04
C LEU A 53 -1.65 1.41 -5.84
N LEU A 54 -1.86 2.71 -6.07
CA LEU A 54 -1.85 3.78 -5.08
C LEU A 54 -3.27 4.01 -4.57
N SER A 55 -3.47 3.97 -3.26
CA SER A 55 -4.75 4.29 -2.62
C SER A 55 -4.81 5.77 -2.26
N LEU A 56 -5.75 6.50 -2.87
CA LEU A 56 -6.00 7.92 -2.61
C LEU A 56 -7.31 8.10 -1.86
N TRP A 57 -7.34 9.10 -0.98
CA TRP A 57 -8.46 9.39 -0.08
C TRP A 57 -9.01 10.78 -0.33
N ASP A 58 -10.34 10.88 -0.33
CA ASP A 58 -11.12 12.13 -0.39
C ASP A 58 -10.62 13.10 -1.48
N GLU A 59 -10.32 14.35 -1.10
CA GLU A 59 -9.86 15.42 -2.00
C GLU A 59 -8.57 15.08 -2.77
N SER A 60 -7.78 14.11 -2.30
CA SER A 60 -6.56 13.69 -2.99
C SER A 60 -6.87 13.02 -4.34
N ILE A 61 -8.07 12.45 -4.47
CA ILE A 61 -8.52 11.79 -5.70
C ILE A 61 -8.66 12.82 -6.83
N GLU A 62 -9.17 14.00 -6.52
CA GLU A 62 -9.44 15.06 -7.51
C GLU A 62 -8.17 15.78 -7.99
N LYS A 63 -7.10 15.71 -7.20
CA LYS A 63 -5.81 16.36 -7.51
C LYS A 63 -5.00 15.61 -8.57
N VAL A 64 -5.40 14.39 -8.92
CA VAL A 64 -4.63 13.50 -9.78
C VAL A 64 -5.38 13.26 -11.09
N LYS A 65 -4.66 13.32 -12.21
CA LYS A 65 -5.19 13.01 -13.54
C LYS A 65 -4.33 11.98 -14.25
N VAL A 66 -4.97 11.17 -15.10
CA VAL A 66 -4.29 10.21 -15.96
C VAL A 66 -3.26 10.92 -16.84
N GLY A 67 -2.07 10.32 -16.96
CA GLY A 67 -0.96 10.85 -17.74
C GLY A 67 -0.03 11.80 -16.98
N GLN A 68 -0.37 12.24 -15.77
CA GLN A 68 0.51 13.09 -14.97
C GLN A 68 1.64 12.29 -14.31
N THR A 69 2.79 12.93 -14.15
CA THR A 69 3.90 12.40 -13.34
C THR A 69 3.85 13.04 -11.96
N LEU A 70 3.98 12.20 -10.93
CA LEU A 70 3.83 12.52 -9.53
C LEU A 70 5.12 12.20 -8.78
N SER A 71 5.54 13.13 -7.93
CA SER A 71 6.55 12.91 -6.91
C SER A 71 5.84 12.58 -5.60
N ILE A 72 6.00 11.33 -5.15
CA ILE A 72 5.50 10.86 -3.87
C ILE A 72 6.66 10.88 -2.90
N LYS A 73 6.47 11.52 -1.75
CA LYS A 73 7.46 11.56 -0.67
C LYS A 73 6.93 10.87 0.58
N ASN A 74 7.82 10.11 1.24
CA ASN A 74 7.52 9.40 2.49
C ASN A 74 6.25 8.52 2.37
N GLY A 75 6.13 7.82 1.25
CA GLY A 75 5.11 6.81 1.02
C GLY A 75 5.39 5.54 1.81
N TYR A 76 4.37 4.69 1.95
CA TYR A 76 4.51 3.38 2.57
C TYR A 76 3.68 2.33 1.85
N VAL A 77 4.15 1.09 1.93
CA VAL A 77 3.44 -0.07 1.41
C VAL A 77 2.60 -0.68 2.51
N SER A 78 1.35 -1.02 2.18
CA SER A 78 0.48 -1.85 3.01
C SER A 78 -0.01 -3.06 2.22
N LEU A 79 -0.52 -4.07 2.94
CA LEU A 79 -1.16 -5.22 2.33
C LEU A 79 -2.67 -5.10 2.47
N PHE A 80 -3.37 -5.01 1.34
CA PHE A 80 -4.82 -5.11 1.27
C PHE A 80 -5.20 -6.47 0.69
N ARG A 81 -5.84 -7.32 1.52
CA ARG A 81 -6.23 -8.69 1.13
C ARG A 81 -5.08 -9.53 0.54
N GLY A 82 -3.87 -9.36 1.10
CA GLY A 82 -2.66 -10.06 0.64
C GLY A 82 -1.94 -9.39 -0.54
N SER A 83 -2.51 -8.36 -1.15
CA SER A 83 -1.90 -7.61 -2.26
C SER A 83 -1.26 -6.30 -1.79
N ILE A 84 -0.16 -5.90 -2.43
CA ILE A 84 0.52 -4.63 -2.17
C ILE A 84 -0.37 -3.45 -2.57
N ARG A 85 -0.39 -2.41 -1.73
CA ARG A 85 -0.91 -1.07 -2.02
C ARG A 85 0.08 -0.02 -1.55
N LEU A 86 0.35 0.95 -2.41
CA LEU A 86 1.08 2.15 -2.05
C LEU A 86 0.12 3.14 -1.38
N ASN A 87 0.55 3.76 -0.29
CA ASN A 87 -0.23 4.73 0.48
C ASN A 87 0.66 5.91 0.88
N ILE A 88 0.01 7.04 1.16
CA ILE A 88 0.68 8.27 1.63
C ILE A 88 0.29 8.45 3.10
N GLY A 89 1.29 8.55 3.98
CA GLY A 89 1.06 8.71 5.42
C GLY A 89 0.80 10.16 5.80
N ARG A 90 0.55 10.39 7.11
CA ARG A 90 0.37 11.75 7.68
C ARG A 90 1.52 12.71 7.35
N TYR A 91 2.74 12.19 7.27
CA TYR A 91 3.96 12.95 6.96
C TYR A 91 4.43 12.77 5.52
N GLY A 92 3.59 12.15 4.68
CA GLY A 92 3.86 12.00 3.26
C GLY A 92 3.23 13.12 2.45
N SER A 93 3.78 13.35 1.27
CA SER A 93 3.22 14.31 0.31
C SER A 93 3.22 13.74 -1.09
N MET A 94 2.36 14.33 -1.92
CA MET A 94 2.24 14.01 -3.34
C MET A 94 2.16 15.35 -4.07
N GLU A 95 3.07 15.54 -5.02
CA GLU A 95 3.20 16.75 -5.83
C GLU A 95 3.34 16.38 -7.30
N LEU A 96 2.96 17.29 -8.19
CA LEU A 96 3.25 17.14 -9.61
C LEU A 96 4.76 17.28 -9.82
N ALA A 97 5.37 16.31 -10.48
CA ALA A 97 6.77 16.38 -10.82
C ALA A 97 6.99 17.28 -12.04
N SER A 98 8.11 17.99 -12.06
CA SER A 98 8.57 18.71 -13.25
C SER A 98 9.12 17.75 -14.32
N GLU A 99 9.60 16.59 -13.90
CA GLU A 99 10.10 15.52 -14.77
C GLU A 99 8.94 14.66 -15.25
N ASP A 100 8.87 14.39 -16.56
CA ASP A 100 7.88 13.47 -17.13
C ASP A 100 8.51 12.10 -17.41
N LEU A 101 7.87 11.06 -16.88
CA LEU A 101 8.24 9.68 -17.19
C LEU A 101 7.61 9.28 -18.53
N GLN A 102 8.42 9.08 -19.56
CA GLN A 102 7.91 8.73 -20.90
C GLN A 102 7.47 7.26 -21.00
N TYR A 103 8.17 6.37 -20.29
CA TYR A 103 7.92 4.93 -20.35
C TYR A 103 7.51 4.40 -18.98
N VAL A 104 6.49 3.54 -18.98
CA VAL A 104 6.00 2.85 -17.79
C VAL A 104 5.82 1.38 -18.11
N ASN A 105 6.44 0.51 -17.31
CA ASN A 105 6.28 -0.93 -17.47
C ASN A 105 4.97 -1.40 -16.82
N LYS A 106 3.95 -1.63 -17.67
CA LYS A 106 2.62 -2.10 -17.23
C LYS A 106 2.58 -3.60 -16.94
N GLU A 107 3.52 -4.37 -17.47
CA GLU A 107 3.54 -5.83 -17.35
C GLU A 107 3.94 -6.28 -15.94
N ASN A 108 4.88 -5.55 -15.31
CA ASN A 108 5.33 -5.84 -13.94
C ASN A 108 4.45 -5.14 -12.89
N ASN A 109 3.21 -5.61 -12.73
CA ASN A 109 2.33 -5.12 -11.67
C ASN A 109 2.64 -5.78 -10.32
N ILE A 110 3.33 -5.06 -9.42
CA ILE A 110 3.70 -5.59 -8.10
C ILE A 110 2.49 -5.77 -7.17
N SER A 111 1.37 -5.12 -7.45
CA SER A 111 0.13 -5.23 -6.67
C SER A 111 -0.54 -6.59 -6.85
N ASN A 112 -0.27 -7.26 -7.96
CA ASN A 112 -0.81 -8.60 -8.24
C ASN A 112 -0.07 -9.70 -7.46
N ARG A 113 1.08 -9.38 -6.86
CA ARG A 113 1.81 -10.33 -6.00
C ARG A 113 1.00 -10.58 -4.73
N SER A 114 0.70 -11.85 -4.46
CA SER A 114 0.01 -12.29 -3.25
C SER A 114 1.03 -12.64 -2.16
N TYR A 115 0.92 -11.97 -1.03
CA TYR A 115 1.74 -12.22 0.15
C TYR A 115 0.90 -12.96 1.18
N ASN A 116 1.40 -14.10 1.63
CA ASN A 116 0.74 -14.88 2.66
C ASN A 116 0.82 -14.08 3.99
N GLN A 117 -0.30 -13.51 4.42
CA GLN A 117 -0.43 -12.94 5.75
C GLN A 117 -0.42 -14.12 6.73
N LYS A 118 0.77 -14.63 7.07
CA LYS A 118 0.89 -15.54 8.21
C LYS A 118 0.41 -14.77 9.42
N ILE A 119 -0.84 -15.01 9.80
CA ILE A 119 -1.35 -14.65 11.13
C ILE A 119 -0.31 -15.24 12.09
N PRO A 120 0.34 -14.45 12.94
CA PRO A 120 1.26 -15.00 13.92
C PRO A 120 0.51 -16.11 14.66
N GLU A 121 0.99 -17.35 14.59
CA GLU A 121 0.39 -18.44 15.36
C GLU A 121 0.37 -17.97 16.81
N PHE A 122 -0.82 -17.84 17.37
CA PHE A 122 -1.00 -17.45 18.76
C PHE A 122 -0.25 -18.46 19.63
N ARG A 123 0.91 -18.05 20.15
CA ARG A 123 1.68 -18.81 21.13
C ARG A 123 1.29 -18.31 22.51
N PRO A 124 0.38 -18.98 23.23
CA PRO A 124 0.08 -18.58 24.61
C PRO A 124 1.37 -18.66 25.44
N LEU A 125 1.71 -17.56 26.11
CA LEU A 125 2.89 -17.46 26.99
C LEU A 125 2.77 -18.34 28.24
N PHE A 126 1.56 -18.80 28.56
CA PHE A 126 1.31 -19.68 29.69
C PHE A 126 1.19 -21.13 29.21
N ARG A 127 2.22 -21.94 29.47
CA ARG A 127 2.06 -23.39 29.53
C ARG A 127 1.05 -23.69 30.63
N ASN A 128 -0.09 -24.23 30.24
CA ASN A 128 -1.12 -24.66 31.19
C ASN A 128 -0.59 -25.89 31.95
N ASP A 129 0.13 -25.69 33.06
CA ASP A 129 0.74 -26.76 33.87
C ASP A 129 -0.27 -27.41 34.85
N TYR A 130 -1.56 -27.30 34.56
CA TYR A 130 -2.65 -27.85 35.39
C TYR A 130 -2.81 -29.38 35.27
N SER A 131 -1.91 -30.09 34.58
CA SER A 131 -1.98 -31.54 34.40
C SER A 131 -1.13 -32.36 35.40
N ARG A 132 -0.46 -31.73 36.37
CA ARG A 132 0.38 -32.43 37.37
C ARG A 132 -0.19 -32.48 38.80
N LYS A 133 -1.51 -32.56 38.96
CA LYS A 133 -2.10 -32.81 40.30
C LYS A 133 -3.25 -33.80 40.26
N ARG A 134 -2.98 -35.05 39.88
CA ARG A 134 -3.85 -36.20 40.17
C ARG A 134 -3.09 -37.53 40.03
N ARG A 135 -2.13 -37.76 40.93
CA ARG A 135 -1.68 -39.11 41.28
C ARG A 135 -1.00 -39.07 42.64
N ARG A 136 -1.79 -39.27 43.70
CA ARG A 136 -1.40 -39.83 45.01
C ARG A 136 -2.65 -39.95 45.88
N ARG A 137 -3.30 -41.11 45.78
CA ARG A 137 -3.83 -41.88 46.90
C ARG A 137 -3.78 -43.34 46.48
#